data_AF-A0A506U754-F1
#
_entry.id   AF-A0A506U754-F1
#
_cell.length_a   1.000
_cell.length_b   1.000
_cell.length_c   1.000
_cell.angle_alpha   90.00
_cell.angle_beta   90.00
_cell.angle_gamma   90.00
#
_symmetry.space_group_name_H-M   'P 1'
#
loop_
_entity.id
_entity.type
_entity.pdbx_description
1 polymer ?
#
loop_
_entity_poly.entity_id
_entity_poly.type
_entity_poly.pdbx_seq_one_letter_code
_entity_poly.pdbx_strand_id
1 'polypeptide(L)'
;MAKTRKFNTTVKLGNKTYAPGEDVPITDKGLSDAAADNLDQVFGLFRTSAEGSTSDRRIAALTEERDSLADQVTNLTAERDALTRASKSGSADLTALTAERDKLAADLKTMTAERDQLEEDNGTLADELQKLQSANSGDTGDKT
;
A
#
# COMPACT_ATOMS: atom_id res chain seq x y z
N MET A 1 35.39 -33.01 46.01
CA MET A 1 35.38 -31.55 45.73
C MET A 1 34.17 -30.94 46.42
N ALA A 2 34.26 -29.71 46.95
CA ALA A 2 33.10 -29.05 47.55
C ALA A 2 32.09 -28.69 46.46
N LYS A 3 30.78 -28.85 46.74
CA LYS A 3 29.70 -28.43 45.82
C LYS A 3 29.63 -26.90 45.83
N THR A 4 29.67 -26.26 44.65
CA THR A 4 29.53 -24.81 44.50
C THR A 4 28.48 -24.47 43.45
N ARG A 5 27.90 -23.26 43.54
CA ARG A 5 26.98 -22.70 42.55
C ARG A 5 27.25 -21.20 42.39
N LYS A 6 27.05 -20.68 41.18
CA LYS A 6 27.17 -19.25 40.84
C LYS A 6 25.79 -18.61 40.82
N PHE A 7 25.70 -17.35 41.23
CA PHE A 7 24.42 -16.62 41.31
C PHE A 7 24.51 -15.26 40.60
N ASN A 8 23.36 -14.73 40.16
CA ASN A 8 23.22 -13.40 39.54
C ASN A 8 23.24 -12.24 40.54
N THR A 9 23.43 -12.54 41.82
CA THR A 9 23.42 -11.56 42.91
C THR A 9 24.60 -11.81 43.84
N THR A 10 24.93 -10.80 44.64
CA THR A 10 25.95 -10.92 45.68
C THR A 10 25.43 -11.82 46.80
N VAL A 11 26.23 -12.80 47.21
CA VAL A 11 25.89 -13.71 48.32
C VAL A 11 26.86 -13.50 49.47
N LYS A 12 26.35 -13.31 50.69
CA LYS A 12 27.18 -13.14 51.90
C LYS A 12 27.04 -14.34 52.81
N LEU A 13 28.16 -14.98 53.15
CA LEU A 13 28.24 -16.12 54.07
C LEU A 13 29.23 -15.78 55.19
N GLY A 14 28.71 -15.47 56.38
CA GLY A 14 29.52 -15.00 57.51
C GLY A 14 30.31 -13.73 57.15
N ASN A 15 31.64 -13.82 57.23
CA ASN A 15 32.55 -12.71 56.91
C ASN A 15 32.94 -12.64 55.43
N LYS A 16 32.56 -13.63 54.61
CA LYS A 16 32.90 -13.66 53.19
C LYS A 16 31.72 -13.16 52.34
N THR A 17 32.05 -12.30 51.38
CA THR A 17 31.12 -11.79 50.36
C THR A 17 31.57 -12.33 49.02
N TYR A 18 30.64 -12.95 48.30
CA TYR A 18 30.83 -13.50 46.96
C TYR A 18 30.16 -12.57 45.96
N ALA A 19 30.91 -12.08 44.99
CA ALA A 19 30.36 -11.23 43.93
C ALA A 19 29.45 -12.06 42.99
N PRO A 20 28.55 -11.43 42.22
CA PRO A 20 27.80 -12.13 41.18
C PRO A 20 28.73 -12.92 40.25
N GLY A 21 28.41 -14.18 40.00
CA GLY A 21 29.21 -15.10 39.18
C GLY A 21 30.42 -15.75 39.85
N GLU A 22 30.70 -15.44 41.12
CA GLU A 22 31.69 -16.16 41.91
C GLU A 22 31.13 -17.50 42.40
N ASP A 23 32.01 -18.50 42.56
CA ASP A 23 31.63 -19.82 43.07
C ASP A 23 31.30 -19.77 44.57
N VAL A 24 30.02 -19.91 44.90
CA VAL A 24 29.51 -19.92 46.27
C VAL A 24 29.37 -21.38 46.77
N PRO A 25 29.94 -21.75 47.93
CA PRO A 25 29.88 -23.11 48.45
C PRO A 25 28.50 -23.47 49.00
N ILE A 26 27.97 -24.61 48.55
CA ILE A 26 26.70 -25.20 48.98
C ILE A 26 26.99 -26.35 49.95
N THR A 27 26.94 -26.08 51.25
CA THR A 27 27.31 -27.03 52.31
C THR A 27 26.56 -26.73 53.62
N ASP A 28 26.57 -27.63 54.59
CA ASP A 28 25.95 -27.45 55.91
C ASP A 28 26.48 -26.23 56.70
N LYS A 29 27.72 -25.81 56.43
CA LYS A 29 28.35 -24.61 57.01
C LYS A 29 28.39 -23.42 56.04
N GLY A 30 27.81 -23.58 54.85
CA GLY A 30 27.76 -22.60 53.77
C GLY A 30 26.31 -22.24 53.42
N LEU A 31 26.05 -21.99 52.14
CA LEU A 31 24.68 -21.79 51.67
C LEU A 31 23.96 -23.15 51.62
N SER A 32 22.72 -23.23 52.11
CA SER A 32 21.91 -24.45 52.00
C SER A 32 21.35 -24.62 50.59
N ASP A 33 21.04 -25.87 50.20
CA ASP A 33 20.43 -26.15 48.89
C ASP A 33 19.10 -25.40 48.68
N ALA A 34 18.25 -25.32 49.71
CA ALA A 34 16.98 -24.59 49.63
C ALA A 34 17.17 -23.07 49.43
N ALA A 35 18.20 -22.49 50.07
CA ALA A 35 18.52 -21.07 49.88
C ALA A 35 19.09 -20.81 48.49
N ALA A 36 19.92 -21.73 47.97
CA ALA A 36 20.41 -21.67 46.60
C ALA A 36 19.26 -21.74 45.58
N ASP A 37 18.31 -22.65 45.76
CA ASP A 37 17.17 -22.79 44.85
C ASP A 37 16.25 -21.56 44.89
N ASN A 38 16.04 -20.96 46.06
CA ASN A 38 15.31 -19.70 46.17
C ASN A 38 16.05 -18.55 45.47
N LEU A 39 17.38 -18.49 45.55
CA LEU A 39 18.15 -17.48 44.82
C LEU A 39 18.04 -17.67 43.30
N ASP A 40 18.07 -18.92 42.81
CA ASP A 40 17.87 -19.21 41.39
C ASP A 40 16.45 -18.87 40.94
N GLN A 41 15.44 -19.04 41.80
CA GLN A 41 14.06 -18.67 41.50
C GLN A 41 13.84 -17.15 41.48
N VAL A 42 14.44 -16.42 42.43
CA VAL A 42 14.24 -14.97 42.58
C VAL A 42 15.11 -14.18 41.61
N PHE A 43 16.35 -14.61 41.37
CA PHE A 43 17.33 -13.87 40.57
C PHE A 43 17.66 -14.56 39.24
N GLY A 44 17.03 -15.70 38.94
CA GLY A 44 17.35 -16.52 37.78
C GLY A 44 18.65 -17.30 37.95
N LEU A 45 18.80 -18.36 37.15
CA LEU A 45 20.04 -19.12 37.03
C LEU A 45 21.18 -18.23 36.50
N PHE A 46 22.38 -18.36 37.07
CA PHE A 46 23.56 -17.65 36.57
C PHE A 46 23.93 -18.11 35.16
N ARG A 47 24.05 -17.15 34.23
CA ARG A 47 24.43 -17.38 32.84
C ARG A 47 25.68 -16.56 32.51
N THR A 48 26.61 -17.15 31.77
CA THR A 48 27.81 -16.40 31.32
C THR A 48 27.43 -15.47 30.16
N SER A 49 28.12 -14.34 30.03
CA SER A 49 27.85 -13.34 28.98
C SER A 49 28.00 -13.88 27.54
N ALA A 50 28.74 -14.99 27.36
CA ALA A 50 28.85 -15.69 26.07
C ALA A 50 27.59 -16.51 25.70
N GLU A 51 26.77 -16.84 26.70
CA GLU A 51 25.49 -17.51 26.56
C GLU A 51 24.36 -16.53 26.82
N GLY A 52 24.24 -15.51 25.96
CA GLY A 52 22.95 -14.86 25.75
C GLY A 52 21.91 -15.96 25.56
N SER A 53 20.92 -16.00 26.44
CA SER A 53 20.04 -17.15 26.54
C SER A 53 19.34 -17.37 25.21
N THR A 54 18.95 -18.61 24.90
CA THR A 54 18.17 -18.90 23.67
C THR A 54 16.97 -17.96 23.52
N SER A 55 16.40 -17.52 24.65
CA SER A 55 15.38 -16.48 24.74
C SER A 55 15.85 -15.11 24.23
N ASP A 56 17.04 -14.64 24.60
CA ASP A 56 17.55 -13.32 24.18
C ASP A 56 17.80 -13.26 22.68
N ARG A 57 18.36 -14.33 22.10
CA ARG A 57 18.51 -14.45 20.64
C ARG A 57 17.17 -14.47 19.92
N ARG A 58 16.18 -15.17 20.49
CA ARG A 58 14.81 -15.21 19.95
C ARG A 58 14.14 -13.85 20.02
N ILE A 59 14.33 -13.10 21.11
CA ILE A 59 13.82 -11.74 21.26
C ILE A 59 14.45 -10.80 20.22
N ALA A 60 15.77 -10.89 20.02
CA ALA A 60 16.46 -10.12 18.99
C ALA A 60 15.91 -10.42 17.59
N ALA A 61 15.80 -11.71 17.22
CA ALA A 61 15.26 -12.13 15.94
C ALA A 61 13.80 -11.67 15.73
N LEU A 62 12.95 -11.79 16.75
CA LEU A 62 11.56 -11.30 16.68
C LEU A 62 11.49 -9.77 16.57
N THR A 63 12.45 -9.06 17.16
CA THR A 63 12.52 -7.59 17.05
C THR A 63 12.88 -7.19 15.63
N GLU A 64 13.87 -7.85 15.01
CA GLU A 64 14.25 -7.64 13.61
C GLU A 64 13.11 -7.97 12.65
N GLU A 65 12.40 -9.08 12.87
CA GLU A 65 11.22 -9.47 12.07
C GLU A 65 10.09 -8.44 12.21
N ARG A 66 9.82 -7.96 13.43
CA ARG A 66 8.84 -6.91 13.69
C ARG A 66 9.19 -5.62 12.96
N ASP A 67 10.46 -5.20 13.00
CA ASP A 67 10.93 -4.00 12.33
C ASP A 67 10.78 -4.14 10.80
N SER A 68 11.18 -5.28 10.24
CA SER A 68 11.00 -5.55 8.81
C SER A 68 9.52 -5.54 8.39
N LEU A 69 8.63 -6.12 9.20
CA LEU A 69 7.20 -6.08 8.94
C LEU A 69 6.63 -4.67 9.03
N ALA A 70 7.11 -3.83 9.95
CA ALA A 70 6.70 -2.44 10.05
C ALA A 70 7.08 -1.63 8.80
N ASP A 71 8.27 -1.88 8.25
CA ASP A 71 8.72 -1.27 6.99
C ASP A 71 7.84 -1.73 5.81
N GLN A 72 7.53 -3.03 5.73
CA GLN A 72 6.63 -3.56 4.69
C GLN A 72 5.23 -2.95 4.76
N VAL A 73 4.66 -2.81 5.96
CA VAL A 73 3.35 -2.16 6.16
C VAL A 73 3.39 -0.70 5.72
N THR A 74 4.47 0.01 6.02
CA THR A 74 4.65 1.41 5.59
C THR A 74 4.68 1.52 4.07
N ASN A 75 5.44 0.66 3.40
CA ASN A 75 5.52 0.62 1.93
C ASN A 75 4.17 0.28 1.29
N LEU A 76 3.49 -0.78 1.77
CA LEU A 76 2.18 -1.17 1.26
C LEU A 76 1.13 -0.07 1.47
N THR A 77 1.21 0.67 2.58
CA THR A 77 0.32 1.81 2.83
C THR A 77 0.53 2.92 1.79
N ALA A 78 1.79 3.24 1.47
CA ALA A 78 2.14 4.23 0.46
C ALA A 78 1.70 3.81 -0.94
N GLU A 79 1.88 2.54 -1.32
CA GLU A 79 1.42 1.99 -2.59
C GLU A 79 -0.11 2.05 -2.72
N ARG A 80 -0.83 1.66 -1.66
CA ARG A 80 -2.30 1.75 -1.60
C ARG A 80 -2.78 3.19 -1.79
N ASP A 81 -2.12 4.16 -1.15
CA ASP A 81 -2.46 5.58 -1.30
C ASP A 81 -2.19 6.09 -2.72
N ALA A 82 -1.10 5.66 -3.36
CA ALA A 82 -0.80 5.98 -4.75
C ALA A 82 -1.86 5.41 -5.71
N LEU A 83 -2.22 4.13 -5.55
CA LEU A 83 -3.28 3.50 -6.33
C LEU A 83 -4.64 4.18 -6.14
N THR A 84 -4.95 4.59 -4.92
CA THR A 84 -6.19 5.33 -4.62
C THR A 84 -6.25 6.65 -5.37
N ARG A 85 -5.13 7.40 -5.44
CA ARG A 85 -5.05 8.65 -6.21
C ARG A 85 -5.19 8.40 -7.71
N ALA A 86 -4.49 7.40 -8.24
CA ALA A 86 -4.56 7.04 -9.66
C ALA A 86 -5.98 6.63 -10.07
N SER A 87 -6.66 5.83 -9.25
CA SER A 87 -8.05 5.42 -9.48
C SER A 87 -9.02 6.62 -9.51
N LYS A 88 -8.88 7.57 -8.58
CA LYS A 88 -9.68 8.79 -8.59
C LYS A 88 -9.44 9.64 -9.83
N SER A 89 -8.18 9.78 -10.26
CA SER A 89 -7.84 10.50 -11.50
C SER A 89 -8.47 9.82 -12.71
N GLY A 90 -8.30 8.50 -12.86
CA GLY A 90 -8.88 7.77 -13.98
C GLY A 90 -10.40 7.84 -14.03
N SER A 91 -11.08 7.87 -12.87
CA SER A 91 -12.53 8.08 -12.81
C SER A 91 -12.95 9.48 -13.28
N ALA A 92 -12.17 10.51 -12.97
CA ALA A 92 -12.42 11.87 -13.44
C ALA A 92 -12.21 11.97 -14.96
N ASP A 93 -11.14 11.36 -15.47
CA ASP A 93 -10.83 11.34 -16.90
C ASP A 93 -11.92 10.61 -17.70
N LEU A 94 -12.42 9.47 -17.20
CA LEU A 94 -13.55 8.75 -17.82
C LEU A 94 -14.83 9.59 -17.86
N THR A 95 -15.09 10.38 -16.82
CA THR A 95 -16.25 11.28 -16.76
C THR A 95 -16.11 12.38 -17.81
N ALA A 96 -14.93 12.98 -17.93
CA ALA A 96 -14.64 14.02 -18.93
C ALA A 96 -14.77 13.48 -20.37
N LEU A 97 -14.19 12.31 -20.65
CA LEU A 97 -14.29 11.66 -21.96
C LEU A 97 -15.74 11.28 -22.31
N THR A 98 -16.53 10.87 -21.32
CA THR A 98 -17.96 10.58 -21.51
C THR A 98 -18.71 11.85 -21.92
N ALA A 99 -18.45 12.97 -21.24
CA ALA A 99 -19.07 14.26 -21.58
C ALA A 99 -18.64 14.77 -22.96
N GLU A 100 -17.36 14.63 -23.32
CA GLU A 100 -16.85 15.00 -24.64
C GLU A 100 -17.49 14.16 -25.76
N ARG A 101 -17.59 12.85 -25.56
CA ARG A 101 -18.29 11.96 -26.49
C ARG A 101 -19.75 12.38 -26.69
N ASP A 102 -20.46 12.70 -25.62
CA ASP A 102 -21.86 13.10 -25.69
C ASP A 102 -22.05 14.42 -26.44
N LYS A 103 -21.12 15.37 -26.23
CA LYS A 103 -21.07 16.62 -27.00
C LYS A 103 -20.83 16.34 -28.48
N LEU A 104 -19.83 15.53 -28.83
CA LEU A 104 -19.53 15.18 -30.21
C LEU A 104 -20.70 14.45 -30.91
N ALA A 105 -21.43 13.61 -30.18
CA ALA A 105 -22.62 12.95 -30.69
C ALA A 105 -23.75 13.95 -31.01
N ALA A 106 -23.93 14.97 -30.16
CA ALA A 106 -24.88 16.04 -30.42
C ALA A 106 -24.47 16.90 -31.62
N ASP A 107 -23.19 17.26 -31.72
CA ASP A 107 -22.64 18.03 -32.85
C ASP A 107 -22.82 17.26 -34.17
N LEU A 108 -22.53 15.96 -34.19
CA LEU A 108 -22.73 15.10 -35.36
C LEU A 108 -24.20 15.04 -35.79
N LYS A 109 -25.14 14.98 -34.84
CA LYS A 109 -26.57 15.00 -35.13
C LYS A 109 -26.99 16.32 -35.78
N THR A 110 -26.48 17.45 -35.28
CA THR A 110 -26.74 18.78 -35.87
C THR A 110 -26.20 18.85 -37.29
N MET A 111 -24.94 18.46 -37.51
CA MET A 111 -24.32 18.45 -38.85
C MET A 111 -25.07 17.54 -39.83
N THR A 112 -25.60 16.41 -39.34
CA THR A 112 -26.41 15.51 -40.16
C THR A 112 -27.71 16.19 -40.60
N ALA A 113 -28.40 16.87 -39.67
CA ALA A 113 -29.63 17.60 -40.00
C ALA A 113 -29.36 18.78 -40.96
N GLU A 114 -28.27 19.51 -40.79
CA GLU A 114 -27.87 20.58 -41.71
C GLU A 114 -27.56 20.06 -43.10
N ARG A 115 -26.85 18.92 -43.21
CA ARG A 115 -26.61 18.26 -44.50
C ARG A 115 -27.92 17.86 -45.17
N ASP A 116 -28.82 17.22 -44.44
CA ASP A 116 -30.10 16.76 -45.00
C ASP A 116 -30.94 17.95 -45.50
N GLN A 117 -30.93 19.09 -44.79
CA GLN A 117 -31.58 20.32 -45.27
C GLN A 117 -30.92 20.87 -46.54
N LEU A 118 -29.59 20.89 -46.61
CA LEU A 118 -28.87 21.34 -47.81
C LEU A 118 -29.13 20.43 -49.02
N GLU A 119 -29.35 19.13 -48.81
CA GLU A 119 -29.75 18.21 -49.87
C GLU A 119 -31.15 18.54 -50.41
N GLU A 120 -32.11 18.88 -49.54
CA GLU A 120 -33.46 19.32 -49.94
C GLU A 120 -33.43 20.65 -50.71
N ASP A 121 -32.68 21.64 -50.20
CA ASP A 121 -32.54 22.95 -50.83
C ASP A 121 -31.93 22.83 -52.22
N ASN A 122 -30.88 22.01 -52.38
CA ASN A 122 -30.27 21.73 -53.68
C ASN A 122 -31.25 21.05 -54.65
N GLY A 123 -32.08 20.13 -54.17
CA GLY A 123 -33.14 19.51 -54.99
C GLY A 123 -34.12 20.55 -55.51
N THR A 124 -34.58 21.44 -54.63
CA THR A 124 -35.50 22.54 -54.99
C THR A 124 -34.89 23.49 -56.02
N LEU A 125 -33.61 23.86 -55.85
CA LEU A 125 -32.90 24.72 -56.79
C LEU A 125 -32.70 24.04 -58.15
N ALA A 126 -32.44 22.73 -58.17
CA ALA A 126 -32.30 21.96 -59.41
C ALA A 126 -33.62 21.93 -60.20
N ASP A 127 -34.75 21.70 -59.51
CA ASP A 127 -36.08 21.71 -60.12
C ASP A 127 -36.42 23.09 -60.72
N GLU A 128 -36.11 24.16 -60.00
CA GLU A 128 -36.38 25.53 -60.47
C GLU A 128 -35.50 25.92 -61.67
N LEU A 129 -34.22 25.52 -61.65
CA LEU A 129 -33.33 25.67 -62.81
C LEU A 129 -33.87 24.95 -64.04
N GLN A 130 -34.38 23.73 -63.89
CA GLN A 130 -34.97 22.98 -65.00
C GLN A 130 -36.20 23.68 -65.58
N LYS A 131 -37.07 24.24 -64.74
CA LYS A 131 -38.24 25.01 -65.19
C LYS A 131 -37.83 26.25 -65.98
N LEU A 132 -36.87 27.03 -65.46
CA LEU A 132 -36.39 28.25 -66.13
C LEU A 132 -35.72 27.93 -67.47
N GLN A 133 -34.92 26.86 -67.54
CA GLN A 133 -34.32 26.41 -68.79
C GLN A 133 -35.37 26.01 -69.83
N SER A 134 -36.43 25.33 -69.40
CA SER A 134 -37.54 24.92 -70.27
C SER A 134 -38.33 26.14 -70.79
N ALA A 135 -38.58 27.14 -69.94
CA ALA A 135 -39.24 28.37 -70.34
C ALA A 135 -38.41 29.18 -71.35
N ASN A 136 -37.10 29.27 -71.13
CA ASN A 136 -36.20 30.00 -72.02
C ASN A 136 -35.97 29.32 -73.38
N SER A 137 -36.01 27.99 -73.42
CA SER A 137 -35.93 27.23 -74.68
C SER A 137 -37.26 27.21 -75.45
N GLY A 138 -38.40 27.41 -74.79
CA GLY A 138 -39.71 27.58 -75.43
C GLY A 138 -39.92 28.95 -76.11
N ASP A 139 -39.40 30.05 -75.55
CA ASP A 139 -39.58 31.43 -76.07
C ASP A 139 -38.78 31.72 -77.36
N THR A 140 -37.81 30.87 -77.71
CA THR A 140 -37.00 31.05 -78.94
C THR A 140 -37.64 30.43 -80.18
N GLY A 141 -38.77 29.72 -80.04
CA GLY A 141 -39.48 29.07 -81.15
C GLY A 141 -40.60 29.88 -81.81
N ASP A 142 -41.04 31.00 -81.23
CA ASP A 142 -42.22 31.78 -81.66
C ASP A 142 -41.88 33.24 -81.99
N LYS A 143 -40.82 33.44 -82.78
CA LYS A 143 -40.47 34.75 -83.39
C LYS A 143 -40.07 34.54 -84.86
N THR A 144 -41.05 34.22 -85.71
CA THR A 144 -40.96 34.37 -87.17
C THR A 144 -42.26 34.92 -87.73
#